data_AF-A0A2N2XSD8-F1
#
_entry.id   AF-A0A2N2XSD8-F1
#
_cell.length_a   1.000
_cell.length_b   1.000
_cell.length_c   1.000
_cell.angle_alpha   90.00
_cell.angle_beta   90.00
_cell.angle_gamma   90.00
#
_symmetry.space_group_name_H-M   'P 1'
#
loop_
_entity.id
_entity.type
_entity.pdbx_description
1 polymer ?
#
loop_
_entity_poly.entity_id
_entity_poly.type
_entity_poly.pdbx_seq_one_letter_code
_entity_poly.pdbx_strand_id
1 'polypeptide(L)'
;YVVDKLEVGKISNPMQFKTDEDKDAYRILYLKERTHPHRANMTDDYDRLQNWALDYKKNEVIKKWMTEKISTTFVRINPEYRDCHFVQKWIK
;
A
#
# COMPACT_ATOMS: atom_id res chain seq x y z
N TYR A 1 -13.47 14.23 -5.51
CA TYR A 1 -12.45 14.67 -6.47
C TYR A 1 -13.09 14.89 -7.85
N VAL A 2 -12.49 15.70 -8.74
CA VAL A 2 -13.12 16.08 -10.03
C VAL A 2 -13.39 14.89 -10.97
N VAL A 3 -12.57 13.84 -10.90
CA VAL A 3 -12.78 12.60 -11.65
C VAL A 3 -14.07 11.89 -11.22
N ASP A 4 -14.45 11.97 -9.93
CA ASP A 4 -15.65 11.28 -9.42
C ASP A 4 -16.94 11.82 -10.06
N LYS A 5 -16.95 13.12 -10.39
CA LYS A 5 -18.08 13.82 -11.01
C LYS A 5 -18.11 13.74 -12.54
N LEU A 6 -17.07 13.19 -13.16
CA LEU A 6 -17.00 13.01 -14.61
C LEU A 6 -17.82 11.80 -15.06
N GLU A 7 -18.51 11.95 -16.19
CA GLU A 7 -19.13 10.87 -16.93
C GLU A 7 -18.11 10.24 -17.91
N VAL A 8 -18.28 8.95 -18.19
CA VAL A 8 -17.43 8.24 -19.16
C VAL A 8 -17.57 8.90 -20.54
N GLY A 9 -16.45 9.13 -21.22
CA GLY A 9 -16.39 9.82 -22.51
C GLY A 9 -16.38 11.35 -22.42
N LYS A 10 -16.35 11.94 -21.22
CA LYS A 10 -16.28 13.40 -21.03
C LYS A 10 -14.89 13.87 -20.58
N ILE A 11 -14.64 15.16 -20.81
CA ILE A 11 -13.44 15.87 -20.34
C ILE A 11 -13.75 16.75 -19.13
N SER A 12 -12.78 16.96 -18.24
CA SER A 12 -12.89 17.92 -17.13
C SER A 12 -12.75 19.36 -17.61
N ASN A 13 -13.16 20.30 -16.76
CA ASN A 13 -12.66 21.67 -16.86
C ASN A 13 -11.14 21.69 -16.61
N PRO A 14 -10.40 22.71 -17.09
CA PRO A 14 -9.00 22.90 -16.74
C PRO A 14 -8.82 22.99 -15.23
N MET A 15 -7.92 22.19 -14.69
CA MET A 15 -7.62 22.14 -13.25
C MET A 15 -6.16 22.46 -12.98
N GLN A 16 -5.91 23.28 -11.97
CA GLN A 16 -4.56 23.42 -11.43
C GLN A 16 -4.07 22.09 -10.85
N PHE A 17 -2.81 21.76 -11.10
CA PHE A 17 -2.11 20.65 -10.48
C PHE A 17 -0.61 20.95 -10.42
N LYS A 18 0.10 20.21 -9.56
CA LYS A 18 1.56 20.21 -9.50
C LYS A 18 2.12 19.11 -10.39
N THR A 19 3.11 19.43 -11.20
CA THR A 19 3.87 18.41 -11.95
C THR A 19 4.72 17.57 -11.01
N ASP A 20 5.30 16.48 -11.51
CA ASP A 20 6.24 15.64 -10.74
C ASP A 20 7.49 16.42 -10.29
N GLU A 21 7.78 17.56 -10.93
CA GLU A 21 8.84 18.50 -10.57
C GLU A 21 8.35 19.66 -9.67
N ASP A 22 7.14 19.55 -9.11
CA ASP A 22 6.48 20.53 -8.23
C ASP A 22 6.20 21.92 -8.86
N LYS A 23 6.13 21.98 -10.19
CA LYS A 23 5.77 23.21 -10.92
C LYS A 23 4.25 23.36 -11.02
N ASP A 24 3.77 24.60 -10.96
CA ASP A 24 2.35 24.91 -11.18
C ASP A 24 1.98 24.70 -12.65
N ALA A 25 0.92 23.92 -12.89
CA ALA A 25 0.44 23.60 -14.22
C ALA A 25 -1.08 23.44 -14.25
N TYR A 26 -1.65 23.35 -15.45
CA TYR A 26 -3.05 23.01 -15.66
C TYR A 26 -3.16 21.68 -16.42
N ARG A 27 -4.16 20.86 -16.06
CA ARG A 27 -4.50 19.63 -16.77
C ARG A 27 -5.98 19.53 -17.11
N ILE A 28 -6.27 18.81 -18.18
CA ILE A 28 -7.62 18.36 -18.56
C ILE A 28 -7.60 16.84 -18.54
N LEU A 29 -8.59 16.23 -17.88
CA LEU A 29 -8.70 14.79 -17.72
C LEU A 29 -9.84 14.26 -18.59
N TYR A 30 -9.60 13.17 -19.33
CA TYR A 30 -10.62 12.42 -20.07
C TYR A 30 -10.93 11.12 -19.33
N LEU A 31 -12.20 10.89 -19.00
CA LEU A 31 -12.61 9.64 -18.37
C LEU A 31 -12.91 8.59 -19.44
N LYS A 32 -11.93 7.73 -19.75
CA LYS A 32 -12.06 6.70 -20.78
C LYS A 32 -13.05 5.60 -20.40
N GLU A 33 -12.97 5.10 -19.18
CA GLU A 33 -13.80 4.02 -18.67
C GLU A 33 -13.89 4.10 -17.15
N ARG A 34 -14.93 3.49 -16.58
CA ARG A 34 -15.12 3.39 -15.13
C ARG A 34 -15.60 1.98 -14.82
N THR A 35 -14.87 1.30 -13.94
CA THR A 35 -15.30 0.02 -13.39
C THR A 35 -16.24 0.27 -12.21
N HIS A 36 -17.30 -0.53 -12.10
CA HIS A 36 -18.22 -0.43 -10.97
C HIS A 36 -17.62 -1.09 -9.72
N PRO A 37 -17.91 -0.56 -8.51
CA PRO A 37 -17.59 -1.26 -7.28
C PRO A 37 -18.23 -2.65 -7.30
N HIS A 38 -17.41 -3.67 -7.11
CA HIS A 38 -17.84 -5.05 -7.05
C HIS A 38 -17.10 -5.75 -5.92
N ARG A 39 -17.65 -6.88 -5.49
CA ARG A 39 -16.93 -7.76 -4.57
C ARG A 39 -15.79 -8.40 -5.33
N ALA A 40 -14.58 -8.32 -4.78
CA ALA A 40 -13.40 -8.89 -5.41
C ALA A 40 -13.62 -10.36 -5.76
N ASN A 41 -13.24 -10.76 -6.98
CA ASN A 41 -13.44 -12.11 -7.48
C ASN A 41 -12.24 -12.61 -8.29
N MET A 42 -12.14 -13.93 -8.45
CA MET A 42 -10.98 -14.56 -9.11
C MET A 42 -10.96 -14.38 -10.62
N THR A 43 -12.04 -13.92 -11.25
CA THR A 43 -12.11 -13.69 -12.70
C THR A 43 -11.56 -12.32 -13.05
N ASP A 44 -12.01 -11.29 -12.35
CA ASP A 44 -11.68 -9.89 -12.66
C ASP A 44 -10.42 -9.40 -11.94
N ASP A 45 -10.13 -9.93 -10.73
CA ASP A 45 -9.08 -9.40 -9.84
C ASP A 45 -7.93 -10.39 -9.58
N TYR A 46 -7.80 -11.45 -10.38
CA TYR A 46 -6.83 -12.52 -10.12
C TYR A 46 -5.42 -12.00 -9.79
N ASP A 47 -4.88 -11.12 -10.63
CA ASP A 47 -3.51 -10.59 -10.46
C ASP A 47 -3.35 -9.81 -9.15
N ARG A 48 -4.38 -9.04 -8.77
CA ARG A 48 -4.36 -8.27 -7.53
C ARG A 48 -4.44 -9.18 -6.31
N LEU A 49 -5.34 -10.16 -6.33
CA LEU A 49 -5.48 -11.16 -5.28
C LEU A 49 -4.22 -12.01 -5.15
N GLN A 50 -3.61 -12.40 -6.27
CA GLN A 50 -2.36 -13.14 -6.30
C GLN A 50 -1.23 -12.34 -5.66
N ASN A 51 -1.08 -11.06 -6.02
CA ASN A 51 -0.06 -10.19 -5.43
C ASN A 51 -0.23 -10.04 -3.92
N TRP A 52 -1.46 -9.81 -3.45
CA TRP A 52 -1.74 -9.74 -2.01
C TRP A 52 -1.44 -11.05 -1.28
N ALA A 53 -1.85 -12.19 -1.85
CA ALA A 53 -1.56 -13.50 -1.27
C ALA A 53 -0.05 -13.80 -1.25
N LEU A 54 0.67 -13.40 -2.29
CA LEU A 54 2.12 -13.55 -2.38
C LEU A 54 2.81 -12.70 -1.31
N ASP A 55 2.43 -11.44 -1.16
CA ASP A 55 3.01 -10.56 -0.16
C ASP A 55 2.66 -10.99 1.27
N TYR A 56 1.46 -11.52 1.49
CA TYR A 56 1.10 -12.17 2.75
C TYR A 56 2.07 -13.32 3.07
N LYS A 57 2.32 -14.23 2.13
CA LYS A 57 3.25 -15.36 2.31
C LYS A 57 4.69 -14.92 2.53
N LYS A 58 5.17 -13.93 1.78
CA LYS A 58 6.51 -13.34 2.01
C LYS A 58 6.64 -12.84 3.45
N ASN A 59 5.63 -12.12 3.94
CA ASN A 59 5.61 -11.62 5.32
C ASN A 59 5.63 -12.75 6.35
N GLU A 60 4.92 -13.86 6.12
CA GLU A 60 4.98 -15.03 7.01
C GLU A 60 6.38 -15.63 7.09
N VAL A 61 7.05 -15.81 5.94
CA VAL A 61 8.41 -16.34 5.88
C VAL A 61 9.39 -15.42 6.62
N ILE A 62 9.30 -14.12 6.38
CA ILE A 62 10.15 -13.13 7.05
C ILE A 62 9.90 -13.15 8.56
N LYS A 63 8.64 -13.17 9.02
CA LYS A 63 8.31 -13.23 10.46
C LYS A 63 8.88 -14.48 11.13
N LYS A 64 8.78 -15.64 10.48
CA LYS A 64 9.36 -16.89 10.98
C LYS A 64 10.88 -16.78 11.10
N TRP A 65 11.53 -16.30 10.05
CA TRP A 65 12.99 -16.09 10.05
C TRP A 65 13.42 -15.11 11.15
N MET A 66 12.71 -14.00 11.33
CA MET A 66 12.99 -13.05 12.41
C MET A 66 12.89 -13.71 13.78
N THR A 67 11.84 -14.48 14.05
CA THR A 67 11.64 -15.16 15.33
C THR A 67 12.81 -16.10 15.66
N GLU A 68 13.24 -16.90 14.67
CA GLU A 68 14.40 -17.80 14.80
C GLU A 68 15.70 -17.02 15.07
N LYS A 69 15.94 -15.94 14.32
CA LYS A 69 17.15 -15.12 14.48
C LYS A 69 17.20 -14.34 15.78
N ILE A 70 16.08 -13.78 16.24
CA ILE A 70 16.02 -13.08 17.54
C ILE A 70 16.34 -14.03 18.69
N SER A 71 15.88 -15.28 18.62
CA SER A 71 16.18 -16.28 19.67
C SER A 71 17.68 -16.61 19.78
N THR A 72 18.41 -16.59 18.65
CA THR A 72 19.82 -16.99 18.58
C THR A 72 20.80 -15.81 18.62
N THR A 73 20.32 -14.58 18.42
CA THR A 73 21.16 -13.37 18.40
C THR A 73 21.15 -12.68 19.75
N PHE A 74 22.32 -12.19 20.20
CA PHE A 74 22.39 -11.32 21.37
C PHE A 74 21.89 -9.91 21.01
N VAL A 75 20.82 -9.48 21.67
CA VAL A 75 20.23 -8.14 21.49
C VAL A 75 20.19 -7.45 22.84
N ARG A 76 20.74 -6.23 22.92
CA ARG A 76 20.69 -5.39 24.12
C ARG A 76 19.86 -4.14 23.85
N ILE A 77 18.74 -4.01 24.57
CA ILE A 77 17.89 -2.80 24.54
C ILE A 77 18.25 -1.91 25.73
N ASN A 78 18.44 -0.61 25.48
CA ASN A 78 18.66 0.37 26.54
C ASN A 78 17.46 0.31 27.52
N PRO A 79 17.71 0.23 28.85
CA PRO A 79 16.66 0.15 29.88
C PRO A 79 15.48 1.11 29.68
N GLU A 80 15.72 2.34 29.22
CA GLU A 80 14.68 3.36 28.99
C GLU A 80 13.61 2.95 27.97
N TYR A 81 13.92 1.99 27.09
CA TYR A 81 13.04 1.55 26.00
C TYR A 81 12.47 0.15 26.21
N ARG A 82 12.67 -0.46 27.39
CA ARG A 82 12.17 -1.82 27.67
C ARG A 82 10.66 -1.91 27.75
N ASP A 83 9.99 -0.81 28.11
CA ASP A 83 8.54 -0.76 28.24
C ASP A 83 7.84 -0.41 26.92
N CYS A 84 8.59 -0.19 25.82
CA CYS A 84 8.00 0.06 24.51
C CYS A 84 7.29 -1.17 23.96
N HIS A 85 6.14 -0.96 23.30
CA HIS A 85 5.45 -2.02 22.59
C HIS A 85 6.18 -2.36 21.29
N PHE A 86 6.85 -3.52 21.28
CA PHE A 86 7.50 -4.04 20.08
C PHE A 86 6.61 -5.06 19.35
N VAL A 87 6.63 -5.00 18.02
CA VAL A 87 5.94 -5.98 17.16
C VAL A 87 6.58 -7.37 17.27
N GLN A 88 7.90 -7.43 17.46
CA GLN A 88 8.66 -8.66 17.66
C GLN A 88 9.12 -8.75 19.12
N LYS A 89 9.29 -9.97 19.63
CA LYS A 89 9.75 -10.23 21.01
C LYS A 89 11.27 -10.05 21.12
N TRP A 90 11.74 -8.80 21.08
CA TRP A 90 13.17 -8.47 21.19
C TRP A 90 13.72 -8.63 22.61
N ILE A 91 12.85 -8.49 23.61
CA ILE A 91 13.18 -8.68 25.02
C ILE A 91 12.90 -10.14 25.36
N LYS A 92 13.92 -10.84 25.88
CA LYS A 92 13.81 -12.21 26.40
C LYS A 92 13.39 -12.19 27.86
#